data_AF-A0A942SMB6-F1
#
_entry.id   AF-A0A942SMB6-F1
#
_cell.length_a   1.000
_cell.length_b   1.000
_cell.length_c   1.000
_cell.angle_alpha   90.00
_cell.angle_beta   90.00
_cell.angle_gamma   90.00
#
_symmetry.space_group_name_H-M   'P 1'
#
loop_
_entity.id
_entity.type
_entity.pdbx_description
1 polymer ?
#
loop_
_entity_poly.entity_id
_entity_poly.type
_entity_poly.pdbx_seq_one_letter_code
_entity_poly.pdbx_strand_id
1 'polypeptide(L)'
;MPVYAIWNNKGGVGKSYLTFQIASEFARQNPKKKVLVVDLCPQANSSSMLLGGMFDGEEKLNEIHSVHPRLTITGYFEDRIRSPYAPPRSGAQYVTQVVSLNNQMPNNLYLVVGDEQLEIQASRVSNATNPGPPDAWRIVHLWVRDLIQDVLDSWDNADAAVFIDCNPSFSIYTELALTAAERLLIPFSADGASKRAVKAVLSLIYGVTRNPGEQQSEFHLNSQRYRMALPKIYMYIGNRLTQMNNSSASAFKTVVEEIGEEIWKVWQATPQHFCIHPSGASTPGNKRAFRKMFQYEVNDANSASVVSSALGIPISKLTAGAKNVAGKNIVVNQSQLDKQVPNISALVKSLE
;
A
#
# COMPACT_ATOMS: atom_id res chain seq x y z
N MET A 1 4.01 -6.97 -15.29
CA MET A 1 3.65 -5.75 -14.53
C MET A 1 3.32 -6.16 -13.11
N PRO A 2 4.07 -5.74 -12.09
CA PRO A 2 3.76 -6.10 -10.72
C PRO A 2 2.66 -5.19 -10.11
N VAL A 3 1.70 -5.80 -9.41
CA VAL A 3 0.70 -5.09 -8.59
C VAL A 3 0.97 -5.37 -7.11
N TYR A 4 1.32 -4.33 -6.37
CA TYR A 4 1.62 -4.39 -4.94
C TYR A 4 0.47 -3.81 -4.12
N ALA A 5 -0.06 -4.59 -3.18
CA ALA A 5 -0.88 -4.04 -2.10
C ALA A 5 0.00 -3.70 -0.88
N ILE A 6 -0.22 -2.54 -0.27
CA ILE A 6 0.46 -2.12 0.96
C ILE A 6 -0.55 -2.23 2.09
N TRP A 7 -0.49 -3.31 2.87
CA TRP A 7 -1.49 -3.54 3.91
C TRP A 7 -0.96 -4.20 5.19
N ASN A 8 -1.59 -3.80 6.29
CA ASN A 8 -1.49 -4.46 7.59
C ASN A 8 -2.77 -4.12 8.37
N ASN A 9 -3.28 -5.09 9.15
CA ASN A 9 -4.47 -4.95 9.98
C ASN A 9 -4.20 -4.14 11.27
N LYS A 10 -3.56 -2.97 11.09
CA LYS A 10 -3.20 -2.03 12.14
C LYS A 10 -3.05 -0.62 11.58
N GLY A 11 -3.68 0.35 12.23
CA GLY A 11 -3.50 1.78 11.96
C GLY A 11 -2.11 2.28 12.38
N GLY A 12 -1.65 3.39 11.79
CA GLY A 12 -0.44 4.07 12.27
C GLY A 12 0.91 3.40 12.00
N VAL A 13 0.96 2.28 11.26
CA VAL A 13 2.22 1.59 10.87
C VAL A 13 2.93 2.23 9.66
N GLY A 14 2.39 3.34 9.13
CA GLY A 14 2.99 4.08 8.02
C GLY A 14 2.67 3.55 6.61
N LYS A 15 1.52 2.90 6.40
CA LYS A 15 1.09 2.38 5.07
C LYS A 15 1.09 3.46 3.99
N SER A 16 0.28 4.50 4.16
CA SER A 16 0.14 5.58 3.17
C SER A 16 1.44 6.36 2.94
N TYR A 17 2.22 6.61 4.01
CA TYR A 17 3.54 7.22 3.87
C TYR A 17 4.49 6.34 3.08
N LEU A 18 4.48 5.03 3.32
CA LEU A 18 5.32 4.09 2.58
C LEU A 18 4.87 4.01 1.11
N THR A 19 3.57 3.98 0.84
CA THR A 19 3.02 4.06 -0.53
C THR A 19 3.52 5.32 -1.25
N PHE A 20 3.43 6.48 -0.60
CA PHE A 20 3.94 7.75 -1.11
C PHE A 20 5.44 7.69 -1.45
N GLN A 21 6.28 7.20 -0.52
CA GLN A 21 7.73 7.15 -0.73
C GLN A 21 8.14 6.12 -1.79
N ILE A 22 7.60 4.90 -1.73
CA ILE A 22 7.92 3.82 -2.66
C ILE A 22 7.48 4.19 -4.08
N ALA A 23 6.25 4.66 -4.27
CA ALA A 23 5.76 5.00 -5.60
C ALA A 23 6.56 6.15 -6.24
N SER A 24 6.85 7.20 -5.46
CA SER A 24 7.66 8.34 -5.90
C SER A 24 9.08 7.93 -6.28
N GLU A 25 9.73 7.13 -5.43
CA GLU A 25 11.11 6.68 -5.68
C GLU A 25 11.18 5.64 -6.79
N PHE A 26 10.19 4.75 -6.91
CA PHE A 26 10.11 3.78 -8.02
C PHE A 26 9.95 4.49 -9.36
N ALA A 27 9.07 5.48 -9.44
CA ALA A 27 8.89 6.31 -10.63
C ALA A 27 10.19 7.04 -11.01
N ARG A 28 10.91 7.59 -10.03
CA ARG A 28 12.21 8.26 -10.22
C ARG A 28 13.29 7.30 -10.73
N GLN A 29 13.36 6.07 -10.20
CA GLN A 29 14.34 5.08 -10.62
C GLN A 29 14.01 4.45 -11.98
N ASN A 30 12.75 4.46 -12.39
CA ASN A 30 12.26 3.83 -13.61
C ASN A 30 11.55 4.84 -14.54
N PRO A 31 12.24 5.85 -15.10
CA PRO A 31 11.61 6.94 -15.86
C PRO A 31 10.86 6.50 -17.12
N LYS A 32 11.09 5.27 -17.60
CA LYS A 32 10.40 4.68 -18.76
C LYS A 32 9.16 3.86 -18.40
N LYS A 33 9.00 3.48 -17.12
CA LYS A 33 7.82 2.74 -16.64
C LYS A 33 6.76 3.72 -16.15
N LYS A 34 5.49 3.44 -16.39
CA LYS A 34 4.40 4.17 -15.73
C LYS A 34 4.18 3.64 -14.32
N VAL A 35 3.90 4.50 -13.36
CA VAL A 35 3.60 4.11 -11.98
C VAL A 35 2.20 4.57 -11.63
N LEU A 36 1.34 3.64 -11.26
CA LEU A 36 -0.03 3.92 -10.83
C LEU A 36 -0.14 3.70 -9.32
N VAL A 37 -0.64 4.69 -8.60
CA VAL A 37 -1.12 4.54 -7.22
C VAL A 37 -2.65 4.46 -7.25
N VAL A 38 -3.22 3.49 -6.54
CA VAL A 38 -4.67 3.40 -6.31
C VAL A 38 -4.90 3.52 -4.82
N ASP A 39 -5.50 4.63 -4.38
CA ASP A 39 -5.77 4.87 -2.97
C ASP A 39 -7.16 4.33 -2.59
N LEU A 40 -7.19 3.16 -1.94
CA LEU A 40 -8.41 2.52 -1.44
C LEU A 40 -8.64 2.77 0.06
N CYS A 41 -7.91 3.72 0.64
CA CYS A 41 -8.14 4.16 2.00
C CYS A 41 -9.15 5.32 2.00
N PRO A 42 -10.29 5.21 2.71
CA PRO A 42 -11.24 6.32 2.81
C PRO A 42 -10.62 7.62 3.36
N GLN A 43 -9.52 7.53 4.10
CA GLN A 43 -8.83 8.70 4.63
C GLN A 43 -7.97 9.43 3.59
N ALA A 44 -7.82 8.90 2.38
CA ALA A 44 -7.09 9.50 1.25
C ALA A 44 -5.67 10.02 1.58
N ASN A 45 -5.02 9.49 2.63
CA ASN A 45 -3.75 10.02 3.14
C ASN A 45 -2.63 9.94 2.11
N SER A 46 -2.58 8.87 1.31
CA SER A 46 -1.55 8.72 0.28
C SER A 46 -1.79 9.72 -0.86
N SER A 47 -3.06 9.94 -1.21
CA SER A 47 -3.47 10.96 -2.19
C SER A 47 -3.09 12.37 -1.72
N SER A 48 -3.39 12.74 -0.47
CA SER A 48 -3.02 14.03 0.12
C SER A 48 -1.51 14.27 0.02
N MET A 49 -0.68 13.30 0.45
CA MET A 49 0.78 13.40 0.34
C MET A 49 1.27 13.52 -1.10
N LEU A 50 0.71 12.75 -2.03
CA LEU A 50 1.07 12.80 -3.45
C LEU A 50 0.70 14.15 -4.09
N LEU A 51 -0.43 14.74 -3.70
CA LEU A 51 -0.97 15.97 -4.29
C LEU A 51 -0.41 17.26 -3.67
N GLY A 52 0.31 17.20 -2.54
CA GLY A 52 0.94 18.39 -1.94
C GLY A 52 1.09 18.37 -0.42
N GLY A 53 0.70 17.27 0.23
CA GLY A 53 0.77 17.15 1.68
C GLY A 53 -0.40 17.82 2.39
N MET A 54 -0.18 18.15 3.66
CA MET A 54 -1.21 18.49 4.64
C MET A 54 -2.08 19.70 4.30
N PHE A 55 -1.58 20.65 3.52
CA PHE A 55 -2.31 21.87 3.18
C PHE A 55 -2.67 21.88 1.69
N ASP A 56 -1.67 22.02 0.82
CA ASP A 56 -1.88 22.06 -0.63
C ASP A 56 -2.54 20.78 -1.16
N GLY A 57 -2.21 19.63 -0.58
CA GLY A 57 -2.82 18.35 -0.96
C GLY A 57 -4.29 18.25 -0.55
N GLU A 58 -4.64 18.71 0.65
CA GLU A 58 -6.03 18.77 1.12
C GLU A 58 -6.88 19.76 0.29
N GLU A 59 -6.32 20.91 -0.06
CA GLU A 59 -7.01 21.87 -0.94
C GLU A 59 -7.32 21.24 -2.30
N LYS A 60 -6.34 20.60 -2.93
CA LYS A 60 -6.54 19.89 -4.22
C LYS A 60 -7.50 18.71 -4.09
N LEU A 61 -7.46 17.98 -2.97
CA LEU A 61 -8.43 16.92 -2.73
C LEU A 61 -9.85 17.48 -2.69
N ASN A 62 -10.08 18.57 -1.95
CA ASN A 62 -11.38 19.24 -1.90
C ASN A 62 -11.85 19.69 -3.30
N GLU A 63 -10.96 20.25 -4.11
CA GLU A 63 -11.26 20.62 -5.51
C GLU A 63 -11.69 19.40 -6.33
N ILE A 64 -10.89 18.32 -6.33
CA ILE A 64 -11.19 17.08 -7.06
C ILE A 64 -12.51 16.46 -6.58
N HIS A 65 -12.73 16.45 -5.27
CA HIS A 65 -13.92 15.91 -4.61
C HIS A 65 -15.20 16.68 -4.96
N SER A 66 -15.08 17.95 -5.38
CA SER A 66 -16.20 18.80 -5.78
C SER A 66 -16.65 18.62 -7.24
N VAL A 67 -15.89 17.89 -8.06
CA VAL A 67 -16.20 17.68 -9.49
C VAL A 67 -17.35 16.68 -9.66
N HIS A 68 -18.25 16.97 -10.62
CA HIS A 68 -19.39 16.11 -10.99
C HIS A 68 -19.41 15.83 -12.50
N PRO A 69 -19.48 14.57 -12.95
CA PRO A 69 -19.44 13.34 -12.14
C PRO A 69 -18.10 13.20 -11.40
N ARG A 70 -18.11 12.45 -10.29
CA ARG A 70 -16.95 12.35 -9.42
C ARG A 70 -15.83 11.57 -10.11
N LEU A 71 -14.62 12.14 -10.14
CA LEU A 71 -13.45 11.56 -10.84
C LEU A 71 -12.41 10.98 -9.86
N THR A 72 -12.91 10.30 -8.84
CA THR A 72 -12.12 9.60 -7.81
C THR A 72 -12.43 8.11 -7.83
N ILE A 73 -11.79 7.34 -6.95
CA ILE A 73 -12.14 5.95 -6.71
C ILE A 73 -13.63 5.74 -6.36
N THR A 74 -14.23 6.67 -5.61
CA THR A 74 -15.67 6.61 -5.30
C THR A 74 -16.50 6.73 -6.57
N GLY A 75 -16.15 7.64 -7.47
CA GLY A 75 -16.85 7.77 -8.76
C GLY A 75 -16.78 6.50 -9.61
N TYR A 76 -15.65 5.80 -9.58
CA TYR A 76 -15.53 4.49 -10.22
C TYR A 76 -16.47 3.46 -9.61
N PHE A 77 -16.53 3.39 -8.27
CA PHE A 77 -17.46 2.49 -7.61
C PHE A 77 -18.92 2.88 -7.80
N GLU A 78 -19.27 4.15 -7.95
CA GLU A 78 -20.62 4.58 -8.33
C GLU A 78 -21.04 4.00 -9.68
N ASP A 79 -20.17 4.06 -10.68
CA ASP A 79 -20.42 3.48 -12.00
C ASP A 79 -20.53 1.96 -11.92
N ARG A 80 -19.69 1.29 -11.13
CA ARG A 80 -19.82 -0.15 -10.86
C ARG A 80 -21.14 -0.48 -10.17
N ILE A 81 -21.55 0.27 -9.14
CA ILE A 81 -22.80 0.00 -8.41
C ILE A 81 -24.04 0.15 -9.32
N ARG A 82 -24.01 1.05 -10.31
CA ARG A 82 -25.09 1.18 -11.30
C ARG A 82 -25.22 -0.06 -12.19
N SER A 83 -24.11 -0.70 -12.52
CA SER A 83 -24.08 -1.95 -13.29
C SER A 83 -23.07 -2.96 -12.70
N PRO A 84 -23.40 -3.61 -11.56
CA PRO A 84 -22.44 -4.34 -10.72
C PRO A 84 -21.67 -5.47 -11.43
N TYR A 85 -22.30 -6.03 -12.46
CA TYR A 85 -21.86 -7.24 -13.11
C TYR A 85 -21.33 -7.02 -14.54
N ALA A 86 -21.27 -5.77 -15.00
CA ALA A 86 -20.68 -5.42 -16.29
C ALA A 86 -19.48 -4.47 -16.09
N PRO A 87 -18.36 -4.68 -16.79
CA PRO A 87 -17.23 -3.78 -16.72
C PRO A 87 -17.58 -2.44 -17.38
N PRO A 88 -17.35 -1.29 -16.72
CA PRO A 88 -17.73 0.01 -17.24
C PRO A 88 -16.81 0.49 -18.36
N ARG A 89 -15.59 -0.08 -18.49
CA ARG A 89 -14.56 0.31 -19.46
C ARG A 89 -14.22 1.80 -19.39
N SER A 90 -14.25 2.33 -18.16
CA SER A 90 -14.12 3.75 -17.88
C SER A 90 -12.92 4.07 -16.99
N GLY A 91 -12.14 3.06 -16.58
CA GLY A 91 -11.06 3.24 -15.61
C GLY A 91 -10.08 4.38 -15.92
N ALA A 92 -9.77 4.61 -17.20
CA ALA A 92 -8.89 5.68 -17.66
C ALA A 92 -9.34 7.10 -17.24
N GLN A 93 -10.65 7.34 -17.06
CA GLN A 93 -11.18 8.67 -16.72
C GLN A 93 -10.92 9.08 -15.27
N TYR A 94 -10.55 8.13 -14.40
CA TYR A 94 -10.30 8.36 -12.97
C TYR A 94 -8.82 8.58 -12.63
N VAL A 95 -7.97 8.65 -13.65
CA VAL A 95 -6.52 8.75 -13.48
C VAL A 95 -6.06 10.19 -13.55
N THR A 96 -5.38 10.63 -12.50
CA THR A 96 -4.73 11.93 -12.41
C THR A 96 -3.23 11.77 -12.55
N GLN A 97 -2.59 12.54 -13.42
CA GLN A 97 -1.12 12.60 -13.49
C GLN A 97 -0.61 13.50 -12.37
N VAL A 98 0.11 12.95 -11.40
CA VAL A 98 0.35 13.65 -10.13
C VAL A 98 1.18 14.93 -10.30
N VAL A 99 2.13 14.95 -11.24
CA VAL A 99 2.98 16.12 -11.48
C VAL A 99 2.21 17.37 -11.94
N SER A 100 1.01 17.20 -12.54
CA SER A 100 0.19 18.35 -12.95
C SER A 100 -0.35 19.15 -11.77
N LEU A 101 -0.38 18.53 -10.58
CA LEU A 101 -0.87 19.12 -9.34
C LEU A 101 0.25 19.30 -8.31
N ASN A 102 1.29 18.48 -8.34
CA ASN A 102 2.46 18.59 -7.45
C ASN A 102 3.76 18.46 -8.25
N ASN A 103 4.44 19.58 -8.50
CA ASN A 103 5.69 19.64 -9.27
C ASN A 103 6.89 18.92 -8.60
N GLN A 104 6.73 18.46 -7.36
CA GLN A 104 7.72 17.64 -6.68
C GLN A 104 7.66 16.18 -7.15
N MET A 105 6.56 15.74 -7.77
CA MET A 105 6.43 14.36 -8.23
C MET A 105 7.12 14.08 -9.57
N PRO A 106 7.52 12.82 -9.84
CA PRO A 106 7.98 12.41 -11.17
C PRO A 106 6.87 12.47 -12.23
N ASN A 107 7.25 12.72 -13.49
CA ASN A 107 6.31 12.85 -14.62
C ASN A 107 5.56 11.56 -14.96
N ASN A 108 6.13 10.40 -14.63
CA ASN A 108 5.58 9.08 -14.91
C ASN A 108 4.74 8.50 -13.75
N LEU A 109 4.38 9.32 -12.76
CA LEU A 109 3.56 8.93 -11.61
C LEU A 109 2.10 9.38 -11.79
N TYR A 110 1.19 8.43 -11.64
CA TYR A 110 -0.25 8.57 -11.81
C TYR A 110 -0.99 8.09 -10.56
N LEU A 111 -2.18 8.62 -10.32
CA LEU A 111 -2.98 8.37 -9.13
C LEU A 111 -4.46 8.21 -9.50
N VAL A 112 -5.09 7.12 -9.03
CA VAL A 112 -6.54 7.08 -8.80
C VAL A 112 -6.78 7.60 -7.40
N VAL A 113 -7.39 8.78 -7.34
CA VAL A 113 -7.50 9.60 -6.11
C VAL A 113 -8.44 8.93 -5.10
N GLY A 114 -7.97 8.84 -3.86
CA GLY A 114 -8.72 8.32 -2.72
C GLY A 114 -9.81 9.29 -2.25
N ASP A 115 -10.76 8.76 -1.47
CA ASP A 115 -12.00 9.48 -1.23
C ASP A 115 -12.75 9.00 0.03
N GLU A 116 -13.15 9.93 0.89
CA GLU A 116 -13.87 9.64 2.14
C GLU A 116 -15.28 9.08 1.92
N GLN A 117 -15.89 9.34 0.76
CA GLN A 117 -17.21 8.79 0.43
C GLN A 117 -17.19 7.27 0.21
N LEU A 118 -16.01 6.64 0.11
CA LEU A 118 -15.89 5.19 0.16
C LEU A 118 -16.59 4.63 1.41
N GLU A 119 -16.44 5.26 2.57
CA GLU A 119 -17.04 4.79 3.82
C GLU A 119 -18.57 4.73 3.72
N ILE A 120 -19.18 5.73 3.07
CA ILE A 120 -20.62 5.82 2.86
C ILE A 120 -21.13 4.73 1.90
N GLN A 121 -20.31 4.36 0.90
CA GLN A 121 -20.71 3.41 -0.14
C GLN A 121 -20.39 1.95 0.21
N ALA A 122 -19.67 1.68 1.31
CA ALA A 122 -19.20 0.35 1.67
C ALA A 122 -20.35 -0.69 1.70
N SER A 123 -21.49 -0.33 2.30
CA SER A 123 -22.66 -1.22 2.36
C SER A 123 -23.23 -1.54 0.98
N ARG A 124 -23.21 -0.57 0.05
CA ARG A 124 -23.71 -0.76 -1.32
C ARG A 124 -22.81 -1.70 -2.11
N VAL A 125 -21.49 -1.58 -1.95
CA VAL A 125 -20.51 -2.50 -2.55
C VAL A 125 -20.67 -3.91 -1.97
N SER A 126 -20.79 -4.04 -0.65
CA SER A 126 -21.04 -5.34 -0.01
C SER A 126 -22.35 -5.97 -0.46
N ASN A 127 -23.43 -5.21 -0.54
CA ASN A 127 -24.74 -5.71 -1.00
C ASN A 127 -24.73 -6.14 -2.47
N ALA A 128 -23.81 -5.63 -3.29
CA ALA A 128 -23.63 -6.11 -4.67
C ALA A 128 -23.06 -7.55 -4.73
N THR A 129 -22.41 -8.01 -3.64
CA THR A 129 -21.88 -9.38 -3.53
C THR A 129 -22.97 -10.41 -3.23
N ASN A 130 -24.01 -10.02 -2.48
CA ASN A 130 -25.11 -10.87 -2.05
C ASN A 130 -26.28 -10.01 -1.51
N PRO A 131 -27.55 -10.21 -1.95
CA PRO A 131 -27.99 -11.14 -3.00
C PRO A 131 -27.50 -10.72 -4.40
N GLY A 132 -27.25 -11.70 -5.26
CA GLY A 132 -26.78 -11.47 -6.63
C GLY A 132 -26.76 -12.76 -7.44
N PRO A 133 -26.29 -12.73 -8.71
CA PRO A 133 -26.03 -13.95 -9.48
C PRO A 133 -25.03 -14.87 -8.75
N PRO A 134 -24.94 -16.17 -9.11
CA PRO A 134 -24.06 -17.13 -8.43
C PRO A 134 -22.59 -16.70 -8.29
N ASP A 135 -22.10 -15.87 -9.22
CA ASP A 135 -20.72 -15.36 -9.27
C ASP A 135 -20.57 -13.92 -8.76
N ALA A 136 -21.60 -13.34 -8.14
CA ALA A 136 -21.64 -11.93 -7.73
C ALA A 136 -20.45 -11.53 -6.85
N TRP A 137 -20.16 -12.31 -5.80
CA TRP A 137 -19.02 -12.06 -4.92
C TRP A 137 -17.72 -11.98 -5.71
N ARG A 138 -17.47 -12.95 -6.61
CA ARG A 138 -16.28 -12.99 -7.47
C ARG A 138 -16.21 -11.74 -8.34
N ILE A 139 -17.29 -11.39 -9.04
CA ILE A 139 -17.31 -10.25 -9.96
C ILE A 139 -17.04 -8.94 -9.20
N VAL A 140 -17.66 -8.74 -8.04
CA VAL A 140 -17.44 -7.54 -7.21
C VAL A 140 -16.00 -7.42 -6.72
N HIS A 141 -15.39 -8.53 -6.30
CA HIS A 141 -14.00 -8.56 -5.89
C HIS A 141 -13.02 -8.34 -7.06
N LEU A 142 -13.48 -8.37 -8.30
CA LEU A 142 -12.64 -8.06 -9.47
C LEU A 142 -12.70 -6.59 -9.89
N TRP A 143 -13.53 -5.76 -9.25
CA TRP A 143 -13.75 -4.37 -9.68
C TRP A 143 -12.46 -3.54 -9.73
N VAL A 144 -11.58 -3.67 -8.75
CA VAL A 144 -10.31 -2.91 -8.72
C VAL A 144 -9.33 -3.46 -9.76
N ARG A 145 -9.35 -4.77 -10.03
CA ARG A 145 -8.54 -5.36 -11.09
C ARG A 145 -8.99 -4.87 -12.47
N ASP A 146 -10.30 -4.80 -12.69
CA ASP A 146 -10.88 -4.26 -13.93
C ASP A 146 -10.51 -2.78 -14.11
N LEU A 147 -10.54 -1.98 -13.03
CA LEU A 147 -10.08 -0.58 -13.06
C LEU A 147 -8.63 -0.49 -13.52
N ILE A 148 -7.74 -1.28 -12.90
CA ILE A 148 -6.32 -1.30 -13.25
C ILE A 148 -6.15 -1.71 -14.72
N GLN A 149 -6.87 -2.74 -15.18
CA GLN A 149 -6.79 -3.21 -16.56
C GLN A 149 -7.25 -2.13 -17.56
N ASP A 150 -8.39 -1.45 -17.29
CA ASP A 150 -8.88 -0.36 -18.12
C ASP A 150 -7.84 0.77 -18.26
N VAL A 151 -7.15 1.10 -17.17
CA VAL A 151 -6.08 2.11 -17.18
C VAL A 151 -4.89 1.66 -18.02
N LEU A 152 -4.46 0.40 -17.89
CA LEU A 152 -3.35 -0.14 -18.66
C LEU A 152 -3.66 -0.24 -20.15
N ASP A 153 -4.88 -0.62 -20.50
CA ASP A 153 -5.35 -0.67 -21.88
C ASP A 153 -5.31 0.75 -22.50
N SER A 154 -5.68 1.78 -21.74
CA SER A 154 -5.55 3.19 -22.17
C SER A 154 -4.11 3.68 -22.33
N TRP A 155 -3.15 2.95 -21.79
CA TRP A 155 -1.71 3.20 -21.95
C TRP A 155 -1.07 2.27 -22.97
N ASP A 156 -1.85 1.66 -23.87
CA ASP A 156 -1.39 0.70 -24.88
C ASP A 156 -0.59 -0.46 -24.26
N ASN A 157 -0.99 -0.90 -23.04
CA ASN A 157 -0.30 -1.94 -22.28
C ASN A 157 1.20 -1.64 -22.05
N ALA A 158 1.55 -0.36 -21.88
CA ALA A 158 2.90 0.07 -21.51
C ALA A 158 3.41 -0.63 -20.23
N ASP A 159 4.73 -0.80 -20.13
CA ASP A 159 5.35 -1.34 -18.93
C ASP A 159 5.06 -0.43 -17.72
N ALA A 160 4.47 -1.02 -16.68
CA ALA A 160 3.96 -0.29 -15.54
C ALA A 160 4.24 -1.02 -14.22
N ALA A 161 4.06 -0.31 -13.11
CA ALA A 161 3.95 -0.87 -11.77
C ALA A 161 2.77 -0.22 -11.04
N VAL A 162 2.05 -1.01 -10.24
CA VAL A 162 0.87 -0.53 -9.52
C VAL A 162 1.07 -0.71 -8.01
N PHE A 163 0.74 0.33 -7.24
CA PHE A 163 0.76 0.34 -5.79
C PHE A 163 -0.63 0.68 -5.26
N ILE A 164 -1.20 -0.20 -4.44
CA ILE A 164 -2.53 -0.03 -3.85
C ILE A 164 -2.36 0.32 -2.36
N ASP A 165 -2.79 1.52 -1.97
CA ASP A 165 -2.84 1.92 -0.55
C ASP A 165 -4.11 1.37 0.09
N CYS A 166 -3.96 0.56 1.14
CA CYS A 166 -5.09 -0.12 1.77
C CYS A 166 -5.46 0.49 3.13
N ASN A 167 -6.76 0.57 3.40
CA ASN A 167 -7.31 0.87 4.73
C ASN A 167 -6.80 -0.13 5.78
N PRO A 168 -6.38 0.27 7.00
CA PRO A 168 -6.06 -0.68 8.07
C PRO A 168 -7.15 -1.71 8.35
N SER A 169 -8.43 -1.32 8.31
CA SER A 169 -9.54 -2.24 8.54
C SER A 169 -9.63 -3.26 7.40
N PHE A 170 -9.96 -4.51 7.75
CA PHE A 170 -10.28 -5.55 6.77
C PHE A 170 -11.73 -5.38 6.28
N SER A 171 -11.97 -4.29 5.56
CA SER A 171 -13.26 -3.96 4.94
C SER A 171 -13.33 -4.44 3.49
N ILE A 172 -14.51 -4.32 2.88
CA ILE A 172 -14.75 -4.70 1.48
C ILE A 172 -13.72 -4.08 0.51
N TYR A 173 -13.30 -2.83 0.71
CA TYR A 173 -12.30 -2.20 -0.16
C TYR A 173 -10.89 -2.80 0.02
N THR A 174 -10.54 -3.23 1.22
CA THR A 174 -9.30 -3.97 1.47
C THR A 174 -9.36 -5.35 0.81
N GLU A 175 -10.51 -6.03 0.83
CA GLU A 175 -10.70 -7.31 0.13
C GLU A 175 -10.56 -7.15 -1.40
N LEU A 176 -11.18 -6.11 -1.97
CA LEU A 176 -11.06 -5.73 -3.38
C LEU A 176 -9.62 -5.35 -3.76
N ALA A 177 -8.90 -4.65 -2.88
CA ALA A 177 -7.49 -4.33 -3.06
C ALA A 177 -6.62 -5.60 -3.14
N LEU A 178 -6.83 -6.52 -2.21
CA LEU A 178 -6.03 -7.73 -2.09
C LEU A 178 -6.26 -8.69 -3.25
N THR A 179 -7.49 -8.81 -3.74
CA THR A 179 -7.82 -9.64 -4.91
C THR A 179 -7.33 -9.06 -6.24
N ALA A 180 -7.05 -7.75 -6.30
CA ALA A 180 -6.39 -7.12 -7.44
C ALA A 180 -4.86 -7.24 -7.41
N ALA A 181 -4.26 -7.51 -6.24
CA ALA A 181 -2.82 -7.51 -6.07
C ALA A 181 -2.16 -8.89 -6.33
N GLU A 182 -0.92 -8.85 -6.83
CA GLU A 182 -0.08 -10.05 -6.98
C GLU A 182 0.88 -10.22 -5.80
N ARG A 183 1.33 -9.10 -5.24
CA ARG A 183 2.35 -9.01 -4.20
C ARG A 183 1.84 -8.21 -3.02
N LEU A 184 2.13 -8.65 -1.81
CA LEU A 184 1.75 -7.99 -0.57
C LEU A 184 2.99 -7.46 0.15
N LEU A 185 3.02 -6.15 0.37
CA LEU A 185 3.97 -5.48 1.25
C LEU A 185 3.27 -5.26 2.60
N ILE A 186 3.90 -5.69 3.69
CA ILE A 186 3.31 -5.67 5.03
C ILE A 186 4.12 -4.72 5.93
N PRO A 187 3.71 -3.44 6.06
CA PRO A 187 4.38 -2.52 6.96
C PRO A 187 4.05 -2.85 8.41
N PHE A 188 5.03 -2.79 9.31
CA PHE A 188 4.82 -2.98 10.74
C PHE A 188 5.66 -2.00 11.56
N SER A 189 5.21 -1.66 12.76
CA SER A 189 5.99 -0.91 13.75
C SER A 189 6.62 -1.86 14.76
N ALA A 190 7.69 -1.46 15.45
CA ALA A 190 8.30 -2.29 16.49
C ALA A 190 7.63 -2.11 17.86
N ASP A 191 6.38 -2.56 17.95
CA ASP A 191 5.65 -2.65 19.22
C ASP A 191 4.92 -3.99 19.34
N GLY A 192 4.53 -4.35 20.56
CA GLY A 192 3.90 -5.65 20.85
C GLY A 192 2.57 -5.90 20.11
N ALA A 193 1.87 -4.85 19.64
CA ALA A 193 0.65 -5.03 18.86
C ALA A 193 0.94 -5.44 17.40
N SER A 194 2.14 -5.18 16.88
CA SER A 194 2.50 -5.55 15.51
C SER A 194 2.61 -7.05 15.28
N LYS A 195 3.07 -7.82 16.28
CA LYS A 195 3.06 -9.29 16.21
C LYS A 195 1.64 -9.85 16.04
N ARG A 196 0.66 -9.27 16.74
CA ARG A 196 -0.76 -9.62 16.58
C ARG A 196 -1.28 -9.24 15.19
N ALA A 197 -0.90 -8.07 14.69
CA ALA A 197 -1.30 -7.60 13.37
C ALA A 197 -0.76 -8.50 12.24
N VAL A 198 0.51 -8.91 12.29
CA VAL A 198 1.09 -9.88 11.33
C VAL A 198 0.32 -11.20 11.35
N LYS A 199 -0.02 -11.72 12.53
CA LYS A 199 -0.85 -12.94 12.62
C LYS A 199 -2.26 -12.72 12.06
N ALA A 200 -2.84 -11.55 12.26
CA ALA A 200 -4.15 -11.21 11.72
C ALA A 200 -4.13 -11.19 10.19
N VAL A 201 -3.07 -10.65 9.56
CA VAL A 201 -2.90 -10.71 8.10
C VAL A 201 -2.95 -12.17 7.61
N LEU A 202 -2.21 -13.06 8.26
CA LEU A 202 -2.15 -14.48 7.87
C LEU A 202 -3.48 -15.20 8.04
N SER A 203 -4.19 -14.91 9.12
CA SER A 203 -5.50 -15.49 9.40
C SER A 203 -6.57 -14.99 8.43
N LEU A 204 -6.59 -13.68 8.15
CA LEU A 204 -7.62 -13.05 7.33
C LEU A 204 -7.47 -13.35 5.83
N ILE A 205 -6.24 -13.40 5.31
CA ILE A 205 -6.00 -13.62 3.87
C ILE A 205 -5.84 -15.11 3.57
N TYR A 206 -5.03 -15.80 4.34
CA TYR A 206 -4.59 -17.17 4.01
C TYR A 206 -5.24 -18.25 4.89
N GLY A 207 -6.16 -17.88 5.79
CA GLY A 207 -6.89 -18.84 6.61
C GLY A 207 -6.02 -19.58 7.62
N VAL A 208 -4.85 -19.02 7.97
CA VAL A 208 -3.95 -19.61 8.97
C VAL A 208 -4.57 -19.46 10.36
N THR A 209 -5.03 -20.58 10.94
CA THR A 209 -5.62 -20.63 12.28
C THR A 209 -4.56 -20.88 13.35
N ARG A 210 -4.84 -20.45 14.58
CA ARG A 210 -3.94 -20.67 15.72
C ARG A 210 -4.23 -22.00 16.40
N ASN A 211 -5.52 -22.34 16.49
CA ASN A 211 -5.98 -23.57 17.10
C ASN A 211 -6.82 -24.38 16.10
N PRO A 212 -6.72 -25.71 16.13
CA PRO A 212 -7.62 -26.57 15.35
C PRO A 212 -9.09 -26.23 15.65
N GLY A 213 -9.91 -26.07 14.61
CA GLY A 213 -11.34 -25.78 14.72
C GLY A 213 -11.71 -24.30 14.83
N GLU A 214 -10.75 -23.36 14.83
CA GLU A 214 -11.06 -21.93 14.73
C GLU A 214 -11.72 -21.58 13.38
N GLN A 215 -12.62 -20.60 13.43
CA GLN A 215 -13.26 -20.07 12.23
C GLN A 215 -12.21 -19.41 11.31
N GLN A 216 -12.33 -19.68 10.02
CA GLN A 216 -11.57 -19.00 8.97
C GLN A 216 -12.35 -17.77 8.48
N SER A 217 -11.65 -16.79 7.93
CA SER A 217 -12.30 -15.61 7.36
C SER A 217 -13.18 -15.97 6.17
N GLU A 218 -14.31 -15.29 6.03
CA GLU A 218 -15.19 -15.46 4.86
C GLU A 218 -14.46 -15.14 3.56
N PHE A 219 -13.59 -14.13 3.57
CA PHE A 219 -12.72 -13.79 2.45
C PHE A 219 -11.87 -14.98 1.99
N HIS A 220 -11.23 -15.70 2.91
CA HIS A 220 -10.41 -16.87 2.57
C HIS A 220 -11.27 -18.00 1.98
N LEU A 221 -12.39 -18.31 2.63
CA LEU A 221 -13.31 -19.37 2.20
C LEU A 221 -13.90 -19.06 0.80
N ASN A 222 -14.32 -17.82 0.57
CA ASN A 222 -14.82 -17.39 -0.73
C ASN A 222 -13.71 -17.36 -1.78
N SER A 223 -12.50 -16.93 -1.42
CA SER A 223 -11.36 -16.98 -2.34
C SER A 223 -11.08 -18.40 -2.83
N GLN A 224 -11.17 -19.40 -1.95
CA GLN A 224 -11.08 -20.81 -2.35
C GLN A 224 -12.27 -21.24 -3.22
N ARG A 225 -13.50 -20.94 -2.78
CA ARG A 225 -14.75 -21.31 -3.47
C ARG A 225 -14.77 -20.79 -4.91
N TYR A 226 -14.39 -19.54 -5.12
CA TYR A 226 -14.40 -18.87 -6.43
C TYR A 226 -13.05 -18.92 -7.15
N ARG A 227 -12.07 -19.67 -6.60
CA ARG A 227 -10.72 -19.86 -7.17
C ARG A 227 -10.00 -18.54 -7.46
N MET A 228 -10.12 -17.59 -6.53
CA MET A 228 -9.43 -16.32 -6.61
C MET A 228 -7.93 -16.48 -6.37
N ALA A 229 -7.13 -15.77 -7.13
CA ALA A 229 -5.73 -15.58 -6.81
C ALA A 229 -5.61 -14.69 -5.57
N LEU A 230 -4.72 -15.07 -4.65
CA LEU A 230 -4.37 -14.27 -3.49
C LEU A 230 -2.97 -13.66 -3.70
N PRO A 231 -2.71 -12.46 -3.18
CA PRO A 231 -1.40 -11.85 -3.30
C PRO A 231 -0.38 -12.67 -2.52
N LYS A 232 0.83 -12.84 -3.05
CA LYS A 232 1.92 -13.48 -2.32
C LYS A 232 2.63 -12.47 -1.45
N ILE A 233 3.01 -12.87 -0.23
CA ILE A 233 3.80 -12.06 0.69
C ILE A 233 5.16 -11.79 0.04
N TYR A 234 5.42 -10.53 -0.29
CA TYR A 234 6.66 -10.12 -0.95
C TYR A 234 7.67 -9.58 0.06
N MET A 235 7.23 -8.79 1.03
CA MET A 235 8.13 -8.19 2.02
C MET A 235 7.39 -7.71 3.27
N TYR A 236 8.02 -7.89 4.43
CA TYR A 236 7.69 -7.22 5.68
C TYR A 236 8.59 -6.01 5.85
N ILE A 237 7.97 -4.85 6.07
CA ILE A 237 8.68 -3.57 6.09
C ILE A 237 8.54 -2.93 7.48
N GLY A 238 9.62 -2.92 8.25
CA GLY A 238 9.68 -2.28 9.56
C GLY A 238 9.77 -0.76 9.41
N ASN A 239 8.77 -0.02 9.91
CA ASN A 239 8.71 1.45 9.91
C ASN A 239 8.86 2.04 11.33
N ARG A 240 9.26 3.31 11.42
CA ARG A 240 9.38 4.11 12.68
C ARG A 240 10.33 3.49 13.70
N LEU A 241 11.57 3.26 13.29
CA LEU A 241 12.61 2.74 14.18
C LEU A 241 13.34 3.94 14.82
N THR A 242 12.80 4.47 15.92
CA THR A 242 13.45 5.56 16.66
C THR A 242 14.75 5.07 17.27
N GLN A 243 15.90 5.45 16.69
CA GLN A 243 17.24 5.15 17.26
C GLN A 243 17.62 6.07 18.44
N MET A 244 16.65 6.60 19.20
CA MET A 244 16.91 7.74 20.09
C MET A 244 17.42 7.41 21.50
N ASN A 245 17.50 6.15 21.93
CA ASN A 245 18.16 5.77 23.19
C ASN A 245 18.71 4.33 23.16
N ASN A 246 19.92 4.08 23.68
CA ASN A 246 20.55 2.74 23.71
C ASN A 246 19.67 1.66 24.38
N SER A 247 18.84 2.02 25.37
CA SER A 247 17.87 1.13 26.01
C SER A 247 16.62 0.88 25.16
N SER A 248 16.14 1.89 24.42
CA SER A 248 15.02 1.73 23.48
C SER A 248 15.42 0.89 22.27
N ALA A 249 16.68 1.00 21.81
CA ALA A 249 17.20 0.24 20.68
C ALA A 249 17.32 -1.27 20.96
N SER A 250 17.67 -1.68 22.19
CA SER A 250 17.72 -3.09 22.57
C SER A 250 16.33 -3.72 22.69
N ALA A 251 15.40 -3.07 23.40
CA ALA A 251 14.01 -3.52 23.50
C ALA A 251 13.32 -3.58 22.11
N PHE A 252 13.58 -2.59 21.28
CA PHE A 252 13.16 -2.55 19.88
C PHE A 252 13.67 -3.76 19.08
N LYS A 253 14.98 -4.04 19.18
CA LYS A 253 15.63 -5.13 18.44
C LYS A 253 15.02 -6.47 18.85
N THR A 254 14.74 -6.67 20.13
CA THR A 254 14.03 -7.85 20.63
C THR A 254 12.66 -8.02 19.98
N VAL A 255 11.86 -6.94 19.87
CA VAL A 255 10.52 -7.00 19.25
C VAL A 255 10.62 -7.33 17.75
N VAL A 256 11.54 -6.72 17.01
CA VAL A 256 11.77 -7.04 15.60
C VAL A 256 12.24 -8.49 15.43
N GLU A 257 13.13 -8.96 16.31
CA GLU A 257 13.59 -10.34 16.29
C GLU A 257 12.44 -11.33 16.54
N GLU A 258 11.56 -11.05 17.51
CA GLU A 258 10.37 -11.86 17.79
C GLU A 258 9.38 -11.89 16.62
N ILE A 259 9.12 -10.75 16.00
CA ILE A 259 8.30 -10.67 14.79
C ILE A 259 8.95 -11.51 13.69
N GLY A 260 10.27 -11.40 13.53
CA GLY A 260 11.01 -12.18 12.57
C GLY A 260 10.99 -13.70 12.83
N GLU A 261 10.96 -14.14 14.08
CA GLU A 261 10.77 -15.56 14.44
C GLU A 261 9.38 -16.06 14.06
N GLU A 262 8.34 -15.26 14.34
CA GLU A 262 6.98 -15.62 13.99
C GLU A 262 6.82 -15.77 12.47
N ILE A 263 7.33 -14.81 11.71
CA ILE A 263 7.27 -14.83 10.25
C ILE A 263 8.09 -16.03 9.71
N TRP A 264 9.25 -16.33 10.29
CA TRP A 264 10.06 -17.48 9.88
C TRP A 264 9.31 -18.80 10.07
N LYS A 265 8.60 -18.99 11.19
CA LYS A 265 7.76 -20.18 11.41
C LYS A 265 6.67 -20.31 10.34
N VAL A 266 6.07 -19.20 9.95
CA VAL A 266 5.04 -19.17 8.90
C VAL A 266 5.66 -19.56 7.55
N TRP A 267 6.83 -19.03 7.21
CA TRP A 267 7.56 -19.43 6.01
C TRP A 267 7.87 -20.94 5.98
N GLN A 268 8.27 -21.52 7.12
CA GLN A 268 8.53 -22.96 7.19
C GLN A 268 7.26 -23.80 7.01
N ALA A 269 6.12 -23.34 7.52
CA ALA A 269 4.85 -24.06 7.43
C ALA A 269 4.16 -23.90 6.07
N THR A 270 4.22 -22.71 5.47
CA THR A 270 3.46 -22.34 4.28
C THR A 270 4.27 -21.49 3.28
N PRO A 271 5.39 -22.01 2.75
CA PRO A 271 6.26 -21.26 1.83
C PRO A 271 5.54 -20.82 0.54
N GLN A 272 4.47 -21.50 0.15
CA GLN A 272 3.66 -21.17 -1.03
C GLN A 272 2.97 -19.79 -0.97
N HIS A 273 2.76 -19.23 0.23
CA HIS A 273 2.16 -17.91 0.39
C HIS A 273 3.15 -16.77 0.14
N PHE A 274 4.43 -17.06 -0.04
CA PHE A 274 5.48 -16.07 -0.20
C PHE A 274 5.94 -15.99 -1.66
N CYS A 275 6.31 -14.78 -2.08
CA CYS A 275 6.87 -14.53 -3.40
C CYS A 275 8.39 -14.58 -3.31
N ILE A 276 9.02 -15.62 -3.84
CA ILE A 276 10.47 -15.60 -4.03
C ILE A 276 10.80 -14.45 -4.98
N HIS A 277 11.67 -13.54 -4.55
CA HIS A 277 12.10 -12.41 -5.37
C HIS A 277 12.79 -12.92 -6.65
N PRO A 278 12.57 -12.27 -7.80
CA PRO A 278 13.13 -12.74 -9.06
C PRO A 278 14.64 -12.53 -9.14
N SER A 279 15.24 -13.16 -10.15
CA SER A 279 16.66 -13.12 -10.52
C SER A 279 17.63 -13.74 -9.49
N GLY A 280 18.05 -14.98 -9.75
CA GLY A 280 19.23 -15.61 -9.13
C GLY A 280 19.15 -15.91 -7.62
N ALA A 281 18.08 -15.51 -6.93
CA ALA A 281 17.91 -15.76 -5.52
C ALA A 281 17.43 -17.20 -5.29
N SER A 282 18.23 -17.98 -4.56
CA SER A 282 17.81 -19.30 -4.10
C SER A 282 16.69 -19.17 -3.06
N THR A 283 15.74 -20.11 -3.09
CA THR A 283 14.76 -20.30 -2.00
C THR A 283 15.48 -20.25 -0.64
N PRO A 284 15.04 -19.40 0.30
CA PRO A 284 15.71 -19.29 1.59
C PRO A 284 15.76 -20.60 2.39
N GLY A 285 16.96 -21.20 2.47
CA GLY A 285 17.18 -22.43 3.25
C GLY A 285 17.48 -22.21 4.73
N ASN A 286 17.68 -20.95 5.15
CA ASN A 286 17.93 -20.59 6.55
C ASN A 286 17.38 -19.20 6.88
N LYS A 287 17.29 -18.91 8.18
CA LYS A 287 16.73 -17.66 8.69
C LYS A 287 17.46 -16.40 8.22
N ARG A 288 18.78 -16.47 8.00
CA ARG A 288 19.57 -15.32 7.50
C ARG A 288 19.19 -14.99 6.06
N ALA A 289 19.12 -16.00 5.19
CA ALA A 289 18.66 -15.85 3.81
C ALA A 289 17.20 -15.36 3.76
N PHE A 290 16.35 -15.85 4.66
CA PHE A 290 14.95 -15.44 4.76
C PHE A 290 14.83 -13.96 5.10
N ARG A 291 15.52 -13.51 6.16
CA ARG A 291 15.53 -12.10 6.56
C ARG A 291 16.02 -11.20 5.43
N LYS A 292 17.07 -11.61 4.72
CA LYS A 292 17.61 -10.85 3.57
C LYS A 292 16.59 -10.66 2.44
N MET A 293 15.70 -11.62 2.23
CA MET A 293 14.69 -11.57 1.16
C MET A 293 13.41 -10.88 1.64
N PHE A 294 12.85 -11.32 2.76
CA PHE A 294 11.48 -10.96 3.14
C PHE A 294 11.38 -9.88 4.21
N GLN A 295 12.49 -9.38 4.75
CA GLN A 295 12.45 -8.34 5.79
C GLN A 295 13.31 -7.15 5.37
N TYR A 296 12.71 -5.97 5.46
CA TYR A 296 13.40 -4.71 5.22
C TYR A 296 13.09 -3.72 6.34
N GLU A 297 14.10 -2.98 6.77
CA GLU A 297 13.98 -1.96 7.81
C GLU A 297 14.14 -0.58 7.19
N VAL A 298 13.09 0.23 7.32
CA VAL A 298 13.10 1.64 6.91
C VAL A 298 13.53 2.49 8.11
N ASN A 299 14.64 3.20 7.93
CA ASN A 299 15.19 4.11 8.91
C ASN A 299 14.21 5.25 9.20
N ASP A 300 14.00 5.56 10.48
CA ASP A 300 13.26 6.74 10.87
C ASP A 300 14.10 8.00 10.63
N ALA A 301 13.53 8.98 9.95
CA ALA A 301 14.13 10.29 9.75
C ALA A 301 13.49 11.38 10.60
N ASN A 302 12.62 11.01 11.56
CA ASN A 302 11.99 11.91 12.52
C ASN A 302 11.36 13.12 11.80
N SER A 303 11.89 14.32 12.06
CA SER A 303 11.46 15.59 11.46
C SER A 303 11.43 15.56 9.93
N ALA A 304 12.38 14.90 9.27
CA ALA A 304 12.42 14.87 7.81
C ALA A 304 11.22 14.10 7.23
N SER A 305 10.82 12.98 7.85
CA SER A 305 9.64 12.23 7.44
C SER A 305 8.36 13.06 7.62
N VAL A 306 8.25 13.76 8.75
CA VAL A 306 7.08 14.62 9.04
C VAL A 306 6.97 15.75 8.02
N VAL A 307 8.08 16.45 7.77
CA VAL A 307 8.14 17.54 6.77
C VAL A 307 7.87 17.01 5.36
N SER A 308 8.45 15.86 4.99
CA SER A 308 8.22 15.20 3.71
C SER A 308 6.73 14.93 3.47
N SER A 309 6.04 14.33 4.45
CA SER A 309 4.60 14.08 4.34
C SER A 309 3.77 15.37 4.37
N ALA A 310 4.14 16.33 5.20
CA ALA A 310 3.35 17.55 5.39
C ALA A 310 3.42 18.49 4.18
N LEU A 311 4.52 18.47 3.43
CA LEU A 311 4.73 19.30 2.24
C LEU A 311 4.56 18.51 0.92
N GLY A 312 4.24 17.21 0.99
CA GLY A 312 4.14 16.37 -0.20
C GLY A 312 5.42 16.30 -1.04
N ILE A 313 6.59 16.37 -0.39
CA ILE A 313 7.91 16.29 -1.05
C ILE A 313 8.51 14.91 -0.76
N PRO A 314 8.79 14.05 -1.76
CA PRO A 314 9.39 12.75 -1.51
C PRO A 314 10.75 12.93 -0.84
N ILE A 315 11.16 11.98 0.01
CA ILE A 315 12.40 12.16 0.77
C ILE A 315 13.62 12.31 -0.14
N SER A 316 13.58 11.68 -1.33
CA SER A 316 14.65 11.78 -2.33
C SER A 316 14.78 13.15 -2.99
N LYS A 317 13.79 14.04 -2.82
CA LYS A 317 13.84 15.45 -3.26
C LYS A 317 13.87 16.46 -2.11
N LEU A 318 13.56 16.04 -0.89
CA LEU A 318 13.57 16.93 0.27
C LEU A 318 15.01 17.41 0.55
N THR A 319 15.20 18.72 0.71
CA THR A 319 16.50 19.31 1.06
C THR A 319 16.60 19.62 2.55
N ALA A 320 17.81 19.60 3.09
CA ALA A 320 18.09 20.05 4.45
C ALA A 320 17.81 21.56 4.62
N GLY A 321 17.71 22.00 5.88
CA GLY A 321 17.48 23.38 6.26
C GLY A 321 16.10 23.62 6.88
N ALA A 322 15.78 24.89 7.12
CA ALA A 322 14.48 25.29 7.67
C ALA A 322 13.37 25.15 6.62
N LYS A 323 12.27 24.52 7.01
CA LYS A 323 11.07 24.32 6.19
C LYS A 323 9.88 24.86 6.97
N ASN A 324 9.03 25.65 6.33
CA ASN A 324 7.80 26.12 6.94
C ASN A 324 6.75 25.02 6.82
N VAL A 325 6.22 24.56 7.95
CA VAL A 325 5.11 23.61 8.01
C VAL A 325 4.08 24.17 8.98
N ALA A 326 2.85 24.42 8.51
CA ALA A 326 1.78 24.99 9.33
C ALA A 326 2.17 26.30 10.04
N GLY A 327 2.93 27.16 9.38
CA GLY A 327 3.42 28.42 9.96
C GLY A 327 4.58 28.27 10.95
N LYS A 328 5.08 27.05 11.19
CA LYS A 328 6.23 26.78 12.07
C LYS A 328 7.45 26.39 11.25
N ASN A 329 8.61 26.92 11.61
CA ASN A 329 9.88 26.54 10.99
C ASN A 329 10.42 25.25 11.64
N ILE A 330 10.47 24.18 10.88
CA ILE A 330 11.04 22.89 11.26
C ILE A 330 12.37 22.71 10.53
N VAL A 331 13.43 22.36 11.26
CA VAL A 331 14.75 22.11 10.66
C VAL A 331 14.85 20.64 10.25
N VAL A 332 15.11 20.41 8.96
CA VAL A 332 15.48 19.11 8.40
C VAL A 332 16.99 18.99 8.42
N ASN A 333 17.52 17.97 9.09
CA ASN A 333 18.96 17.76 9.19
C ASN A 333 19.47 16.95 7.98
N GLN A 334 20.61 17.34 7.42
CA GLN A 334 21.23 16.59 6.32
C GLN A 334 21.52 15.14 6.71
N SER A 335 21.97 14.90 7.95
CA SER A 335 22.24 13.56 8.47
C SER A 335 21.02 12.63 8.51
N GLN A 336 19.80 13.17 8.57
CA GLN A 336 18.56 12.39 8.46
C GLN A 336 18.34 11.95 7.01
N LEU A 337 18.55 12.86 6.06
CA LEU A 337 18.43 12.58 4.61
C LEU A 337 19.51 11.59 4.14
N ASP A 338 20.75 11.77 4.58
CA ASP A 338 21.88 10.90 4.26
C ASP A 338 21.64 9.44 4.65
N LYS A 339 20.81 9.20 5.68
CA LYS A 339 20.41 7.86 6.11
C LYS A 339 19.16 7.35 5.41
N GLN A 340 18.15 8.19 5.21
CA GLN A 340 16.83 7.74 4.74
C GLN A 340 16.75 7.65 3.22
N VAL A 341 17.34 8.59 2.47
CA VAL A 341 17.32 8.58 1.00
C VAL A 341 17.92 7.30 0.42
N PRO A 342 19.15 6.87 0.77
CA PRO A 342 19.70 5.63 0.24
C PRO A 342 18.95 4.38 0.72
N ASN A 343 18.33 4.42 1.90
CA ASN A 343 17.55 3.31 2.45
C ASN A 343 16.22 3.13 1.70
N ILE A 344 15.45 4.19 1.46
CA ILE A 344 14.25 4.11 0.59
C ILE A 344 14.64 3.72 -0.84
N SER A 345 15.75 4.26 -1.36
CA SER A 345 16.24 3.87 -2.69
C SER A 345 16.57 2.37 -2.78
N ALA A 346 17.22 1.81 -1.76
CA ALA A 346 17.56 0.39 -1.69
C ALA A 346 16.33 -0.51 -1.50
N LEU A 347 15.33 -0.07 -0.72
CA LEU A 347 14.03 -0.74 -0.63
C LEU A 347 13.38 -0.85 -2.01
N VAL A 348 13.29 0.26 -2.74
CA VAL A 348 12.69 0.29 -4.08
C VAL A 348 13.45 -0.59 -5.08
N LYS A 349 14.79 -0.64 -5.01
CA LYS A 349 15.59 -1.54 -5.85
C LYS A 349 15.34 -3.03 -5.59
N SER A 350 14.78 -3.37 -4.42
CA SER A 350 14.38 -4.75 -4.12
C SER A 350 12.98 -5.10 -4.63
N LEU A 351 12.25 -4.13 -5.19
CA LEU A 351 10.99 -4.32 -5.91
C LEU A 351 11.28 -4.52 -7.41
N GLU A 352 10.34 -5.10 -8.14
CA GLU A 352 10.50 -5.54 -9.55
C GLU A 352 10.06 -4.48 -10.58
#